data_AF-A0AAJ4XKN6-F1
#
_entry.id   AF-A0AAJ4XKN6-F1
#
_cell.length_a   1.000
_cell.length_b   1.000
_cell.length_c   1.000
_cell.angle_alpha   90.00
_cell.angle_beta   90.00
_cell.angle_gamma   90.00
#
_symmetry.space_group_name_H-M   'P 1'
#
loop_
_entity.id
_entity.type
_entity.pdbx_description
1 polymer ?
#
loop_
_entity_poly.entity_id
_entity_poly.type
_entity_poly.pdbx_seq_one_letter_code
_entity_poly.pdbx_strand_id
1 'polypeptide(L)'
;MRVPKLAQILILIWTGPRIQAAGQGSRDFTHFPHLLNEDDGSFTRGIVGASSSRTLADHDHIQHQDPANFGFGRYPVQGEGVPWHEGLPELPSDEDFFHSMISETPSVSGEASGVQGKKKWPWQHSEQPWVPVYRGLGQQKEFSHYVINPFIVDGREFGPLKIFADTFESKPYPHDLPFLEPINQQRQLQFKDFRKARDHHTGIFRTRQTIFRPDPQMLGVIEVKFKEILPQEEPASKGEAKQGEFLWPPVKFERGGAGLAMDREFRDKLFSVTRNHIVQHFITSDRVWRLPIATPQGTRNIMMHIVDPQQFTDQPARSQDSSLWVFYEAVHDGKRHLLALLGAMYLPKSIFEELVKGKIISRAWLNRAQ
;
A
#
# COMPACT_ATOMS: atom_id res chain seq x y z
N MET A 1 33.24 29.45 -42.96
CA MET A 1 32.25 28.47 -42.45
C MET A 1 32.70 27.07 -42.86
N ARG A 2 32.94 26.14 -41.92
CA ARG A 2 33.08 24.69 -42.15
C ARG A 2 32.66 23.94 -40.88
N VAL A 3 31.85 22.90 -41.01
CA VAL A 3 31.24 22.09 -39.93
C VAL A 3 30.94 20.70 -40.51
N PRO A 4 31.01 19.57 -39.78
CA PRO A 4 31.91 19.22 -38.68
C PRO A 4 32.84 18.04 -39.07
N LYS A 5 33.69 17.54 -38.16
CA LYS A 5 34.18 16.15 -38.24
C LYS A 5 33.33 15.27 -37.32
N LEU A 6 32.69 14.26 -37.90
CA LEU A 6 31.93 13.22 -37.20
C LEU A 6 32.81 11.95 -37.10
N ALA A 7 32.64 11.20 -36.01
CA ALA A 7 32.98 9.79 -35.79
C ALA A 7 34.27 9.20 -36.40
N GLN A 8 35.20 8.78 -35.52
CA GLN A 8 35.83 7.44 -35.59
C GLN A 8 36.72 7.17 -34.37
N ILE A 9 36.51 6.03 -33.70
CA ILE A 9 37.52 5.09 -33.18
C ILE A 9 36.80 3.81 -32.76
N LEU A 10 37.38 2.66 -33.07
CA LEU A 10 36.84 1.31 -32.84
C LEU A 10 37.27 0.80 -31.45
N ILE A 11 36.40 0.12 -30.70
CA ILE A 11 36.27 -1.36 -30.69
C ILE A 11 37.62 -2.09 -30.77
N LEU A 12 37.99 -2.75 -29.68
CA LEU A 12 38.83 -3.95 -29.70
C LEU A 12 38.24 -4.99 -28.75
N ILE A 13 38.22 -6.24 -29.18
CA ILE A 13 37.67 -7.40 -28.46
C ILE A 13 38.85 -8.25 -27.99
N TRP A 14 38.74 -8.85 -26.80
CA TRP A 14 39.64 -9.93 -26.38
C TRP A 14 38.87 -11.00 -25.60
N THR A 15 39.25 -12.27 -25.78
CA THR A 15 38.38 -13.42 -25.44
C THR A 15 39.06 -14.53 -24.66
N GLY A 16 38.53 -14.80 -23.46
CA GLY A 16 38.68 -16.07 -22.73
C GLY A 16 39.98 -16.26 -21.93
N PRO A 17 40.15 -17.41 -21.25
CA PRO A 17 39.19 -18.52 -21.07
C PRO A 17 38.68 -18.68 -19.62
N ARG A 18 37.74 -19.61 -19.40
CA ARG A 18 37.28 -20.04 -18.06
C ARG A 18 38.30 -20.98 -17.39
N ILE A 19 38.45 -20.86 -16.08
CA ILE A 19 38.90 -21.96 -15.19
C ILE A 19 37.94 -22.01 -13.98
N GLN A 20 37.61 -23.21 -13.50
CA GLN A 20 36.82 -23.44 -12.29
C GLN A 20 37.72 -23.60 -11.06
N ALA A 21 37.31 -23.06 -9.92
CA ALA A 21 37.76 -23.50 -8.60
C ALA A 21 36.61 -23.33 -7.60
N ALA A 22 36.40 -24.33 -6.75
CA ALA A 22 35.47 -24.24 -5.63
C ALA A 22 36.21 -23.74 -4.37
N GLY A 23 35.51 -23.04 -3.48
CA GLY A 23 36.06 -22.60 -2.21
C GLY A 23 34.97 -22.07 -1.28
N GLN A 24 34.81 -22.71 -0.13
CA GLN A 24 34.02 -22.15 0.97
C GLN A 24 34.78 -20.96 1.57
N GLY A 25 34.06 -19.89 1.93
CA GLY A 25 34.64 -18.72 2.56
C GLY A 25 33.60 -17.95 3.35
N SER A 26 33.54 -18.20 4.67
CA SER A 26 32.79 -17.32 5.58
C SER A 26 33.39 -15.92 5.55
N ARG A 27 32.54 -14.89 5.57
CA ARG A 27 32.97 -13.50 5.78
C ARG A 27 31.95 -12.75 6.62
N ASP A 28 32.34 -12.52 7.86
CA ASP A 28 31.70 -11.55 8.75
C ASP A 28 31.77 -10.14 8.14
N PHE A 29 30.70 -9.36 8.33
CA PHE A 29 30.61 -7.95 7.93
C PHE A 29 30.17 -7.07 9.10
N THR A 30 30.83 -7.23 10.25
CA THR A 30 30.86 -6.20 11.29
C THR A 30 31.88 -5.13 10.91
N HIS A 31 31.42 -3.96 10.45
CA HIS A 31 31.99 -2.62 10.71
C HIS A 31 31.37 -1.59 9.75
N PHE A 32 30.52 -0.70 10.28
CA PHE A 32 30.27 0.61 9.69
C PHE A 32 30.90 1.67 10.62
N PRO A 33 31.75 2.58 10.11
CA PRO A 33 32.31 3.64 10.93
C PRO A 33 31.27 4.73 11.21
N HIS A 34 31.34 5.33 12.41
CA HIS A 34 30.71 6.63 12.67
C HIS A 34 31.26 7.69 11.71
N LEU A 35 30.38 8.58 11.25
CA LEU A 35 30.75 9.95 10.88
C LEU A 35 30.10 10.91 11.87
N LEU A 36 30.84 11.98 12.18
CA LEU A 36 30.53 12.94 13.23
C LEU A 36 29.75 14.15 12.70
N ASN A 37 29.26 14.95 13.65
CA ASN A 37 28.64 16.25 13.40
C ASN A 37 29.64 17.20 12.71
N GLU A 38 29.12 18.08 11.86
CA GLU A 38 29.55 19.49 11.83
C GLU A 38 28.30 20.36 11.96
N ASP A 39 28.33 21.26 12.94
CA ASP A 39 27.34 22.31 13.20
C ASP A 39 27.99 23.68 12.95
N ASP A 40 27.20 24.74 13.08
CA ASP A 40 27.58 26.15 12.97
C ASP A 40 27.96 26.72 11.59
N GLY A 41 27.44 27.92 11.33
CA GLY A 41 27.55 28.62 10.04
C GLY A 41 26.69 29.88 9.98
N SER A 42 26.56 30.59 11.10
CA SER A 42 25.68 31.76 11.22
C SER A 42 26.23 32.98 10.46
N PHE A 43 25.44 33.53 9.54
CA PHE A 43 25.72 34.85 8.97
C PHE A 43 24.45 35.69 8.79
N THR A 44 24.27 36.65 9.70
CA THR A 44 23.30 37.73 9.56
C THR A 44 23.86 38.88 8.75
N ARG A 45 23.17 39.29 7.68
CA ARG A 45 23.22 40.67 7.15
C ARG A 45 21.95 40.98 6.38
N GLY A 46 21.14 41.89 6.92
CA GLY A 46 20.00 42.46 6.19
C GLY A 46 20.42 43.71 5.41
N ILE A 47 19.65 44.02 4.36
CA ILE A 47 19.63 45.35 3.74
C ILE A 47 18.16 45.79 3.66
N VAL A 48 17.91 47.03 4.09
CA VAL A 48 16.58 47.66 4.03
C VAL A 48 16.41 48.34 2.68
N GLY A 49 15.26 48.15 2.03
CA GLY A 49 14.88 48.84 0.80
C GLY A 49 13.38 49.07 0.74
N ALA A 50 12.94 50.32 0.87
CA ALA A 50 11.53 50.69 0.96
C ALA A 50 11.12 51.65 -0.17
N SER A 51 10.10 51.27 -0.95
CA SER A 51 9.13 52.16 -1.60
C SER A 51 7.95 51.27 -2.04
N SER A 52 6.67 51.46 -1.69
CA SER A 52 5.82 52.64 -1.46
C SER A 52 5.07 53.15 -2.70
N SER A 53 3.83 53.64 -2.47
CA SER A 53 2.78 54.01 -3.45
C SER A 53 1.98 52.81 -4.02
N ARG A 54 0.65 52.67 -3.81
CA ARG A 54 -0.54 53.53 -4.13
C ARG A 54 -0.96 53.43 -5.62
N THR A 55 -2.23 53.42 -6.07
CA THR A 55 -3.63 53.30 -5.53
C THR A 55 -4.56 53.05 -6.77
N LEU A 56 -5.91 52.96 -6.79
CA LEU A 56 -7.05 53.21 -5.88
C LEU A 56 -8.30 52.41 -6.37
N ALA A 57 -9.25 52.08 -5.47
CA ALA A 57 -10.70 51.89 -5.74
C ALA A 57 -11.15 50.76 -6.73
N ASP A 58 -12.43 50.33 -6.79
CA ASP A 58 -13.59 50.56 -5.91
C ASP A 58 -14.60 49.38 -5.95
N HIS A 59 -15.66 49.44 -5.11
CA HIS A 59 -17.02 48.85 -5.18
C HIS A 59 -17.25 47.52 -5.98
N ASP A 60 -18.02 46.56 -5.45
CA ASP A 60 -19.47 46.75 -5.37
C ASP A 60 -20.21 45.97 -4.26
N HIS A 61 -21.45 46.39 -3.97
CA HIS A 61 -22.33 45.83 -2.94
C HIS A 61 -23.31 44.79 -3.53
N ILE A 62 -23.35 43.58 -2.95
CA ILE A 62 -24.52 42.68 -3.06
C ILE A 62 -24.92 42.19 -1.66
N GLN A 63 -26.11 42.58 -1.23
CA GLN A 63 -26.84 41.92 -0.15
C GLN A 63 -27.54 40.68 -0.73
N HIS A 64 -27.61 39.56 -0.01
CA HIS A 64 -28.86 38.79 0.12
C HIS A 64 -28.78 37.71 1.23
N GLN A 65 -29.67 37.87 2.22
CA GLN A 65 -30.38 36.85 3.01
C GLN A 65 -29.65 35.63 3.64
N ASP A 66 -29.77 35.55 4.97
CA ASP A 66 -29.90 34.29 5.71
C ASP A 66 -30.95 33.36 5.07
N PRO A 67 -30.71 32.04 5.14
CA PRO A 67 -31.66 31.21 5.89
C PRO A 67 -30.97 30.42 7.00
N ALA A 68 -31.43 30.62 8.23
CA ALA A 68 -31.01 29.85 9.40
C ALA A 68 -31.58 28.41 9.40
N ASN A 69 -31.16 27.66 10.43
CA ASN A 69 -31.91 26.56 11.04
C ASN A 69 -31.83 25.16 10.39
N PHE A 70 -30.72 24.46 10.64
CA PHE A 70 -30.76 23.02 10.99
C PHE A 70 -29.91 22.76 12.25
N GLY A 71 -30.40 21.88 13.12
CA GLY A 71 -30.01 21.85 14.53
C GLY A 71 -28.69 21.14 14.85
N PHE A 72 -27.87 21.77 15.70
CA PHE A 72 -26.73 21.11 16.36
C PHE A 72 -27.21 20.26 17.54
N GLY A 73 -27.07 18.94 17.43
CA GLY A 73 -27.25 18.01 18.56
C GLY A 73 -26.20 18.27 19.63
N ARG A 74 -26.64 18.62 20.85
CA ARG A 74 -25.76 18.79 22.01
C ARG A 74 -25.44 17.42 22.62
N TYR A 75 -24.16 17.10 22.78
CA TYR A 75 -23.74 16.05 23.73
C TYR A 75 -23.66 16.66 25.15
N PRO A 76 -24.21 16.00 26.18
CA PRO A 76 -24.03 16.44 27.56
C PRO A 76 -22.60 16.18 28.04
N VAL A 77 -22.07 17.09 28.86
CA VAL A 77 -20.80 16.91 29.57
C VAL A 77 -21.10 16.71 31.05
N GLN A 78 -21.02 15.45 31.49
CA GLN A 78 -20.92 15.02 32.88
C GLN A 78 -20.22 13.64 32.89
N GLY A 79 -19.35 13.32 33.86
CA GLY A 79 -18.91 14.19 34.96
C GLY A 79 -18.71 13.50 36.31
N GLU A 80 -18.49 12.18 36.35
CA GLU A 80 -18.25 11.44 37.59
C GLU A 80 -17.20 10.33 37.38
N GLY A 81 -16.47 10.00 38.44
CA GLY A 81 -15.30 9.11 38.38
C GLY A 81 -15.64 7.65 38.65
N VAL A 82 -15.22 6.75 37.75
CA VAL A 82 -15.31 5.30 37.93
C VAL A 82 -13.90 4.72 38.08
N PRO A 83 -13.61 3.87 39.09
CA PRO A 83 -12.32 3.18 39.20
C PRO A 83 -12.21 2.06 38.16
N TRP A 84 -11.23 2.15 37.26
CA TRP A 84 -11.01 1.16 36.18
C TRP A 84 -10.10 -0.02 36.58
N HIS A 85 -10.09 -0.38 37.86
CA HIS A 85 -9.15 -1.36 38.43
C HIS A 85 -9.81 -2.37 39.39
N GLU A 86 -10.91 -2.97 38.95
CA GLU A 86 -11.47 -4.19 39.55
C GLU A 86 -12.22 -4.99 38.47
N GLY A 87 -12.04 -6.31 38.42
CA GLY A 87 -12.87 -7.19 37.58
C GLY A 87 -12.58 -7.25 36.08
N LEU A 88 -11.32 -7.29 35.64
CA LEU A 88 -11.01 -8.02 34.38
C LEU A 88 -11.23 -9.52 34.65
N PRO A 89 -11.95 -10.27 33.80
CA PRO A 89 -11.98 -11.72 33.92
C PRO A 89 -10.57 -12.28 33.70
N GLU A 90 -10.18 -13.26 34.50
CA GLU A 90 -8.94 -14.00 34.25
C GLU A 90 -9.02 -14.68 32.87
N LEU A 91 -7.91 -14.63 32.12
CA LEU A 91 -7.83 -15.35 30.85
C LEU A 91 -7.95 -16.85 31.16
N PRO A 92 -8.71 -17.63 30.36
CA PRO A 92 -8.77 -19.09 30.54
C PRO A 92 -7.37 -19.68 30.45
N SER A 93 -7.11 -20.77 31.19
CA SER A 93 -5.82 -21.43 31.09
C SER A 93 -5.62 -22.01 29.68
N ASP A 94 -4.37 -22.22 29.29
CA ASP A 94 -4.07 -22.89 28.00
C ASP A 94 -4.77 -24.25 27.91
N GLU A 95 -4.92 -24.97 29.05
CA GLU A 95 -5.61 -26.26 29.12
C GLU A 95 -7.13 -26.15 28.89
N ASP A 96 -7.80 -25.14 29.48
CA ASP A 96 -9.23 -24.88 29.25
C ASP A 96 -9.51 -24.59 27.77
N PHE A 97 -8.64 -23.80 27.15
CA PHE A 97 -8.73 -23.48 25.72
C PHE A 97 -8.59 -24.73 24.86
N PHE A 98 -7.60 -25.61 25.14
CA PHE A 98 -7.46 -26.87 24.42
C PHE A 98 -8.67 -27.80 24.58
N HIS A 99 -9.30 -27.84 25.75
CA HIS A 99 -10.51 -28.65 25.96
C HIS A 99 -11.70 -28.17 25.12
N SER A 100 -11.90 -26.85 24.96
CA SER A 100 -12.99 -26.31 24.12
C SER A 100 -12.89 -26.65 22.63
N MET A 101 -11.67 -26.86 22.10
CA MET A 101 -11.46 -27.12 20.67
C MET A 101 -11.64 -28.60 20.25
N ILE A 102 -11.84 -29.51 21.19
CA ILE A 102 -11.96 -30.96 20.92
C ILE A 102 -13.44 -31.37 20.70
N SER A 103 -14.40 -30.55 21.10
CA SER A 103 -15.82 -30.91 21.17
C SER A 103 -16.75 -30.06 20.31
N GLU A 104 -16.49 -29.90 19.01
CA GLU A 104 -17.56 -29.62 18.03
C GLU A 104 -17.14 -29.93 16.57
N THR A 105 -17.87 -30.86 15.91
CA THR A 105 -17.80 -31.08 14.46
C THR A 105 -19.04 -30.49 13.80
N PRO A 106 -18.93 -29.45 12.94
CA PRO A 106 -20.11 -28.76 12.41
C PRO A 106 -20.83 -29.55 11.31
N SER A 107 -22.16 -29.66 11.43
CA SER A 107 -23.03 -30.27 10.42
C SER A 107 -23.19 -29.38 9.18
N VAL A 108 -23.21 -29.99 7.98
CA VAL A 108 -23.29 -29.27 6.70
C VAL A 108 -24.72 -29.23 6.15
N SER A 109 -25.39 -28.10 6.33
CA SER A 109 -26.48 -27.63 5.46
C SER A 109 -26.72 -26.11 5.66
N GLY A 110 -27.03 -25.31 4.65
CA GLY A 110 -27.09 -25.61 3.22
C GLY A 110 -28.33 -25.05 2.53
N GLU A 111 -28.51 -23.72 2.50
CA GLU A 111 -29.50 -23.09 1.63
C GLU A 111 -29.10 -21.64 1.31
N ALA A 112 -29.46 -21.16 0.12
CA ALA A 112 -29.12 -19.83 -0.37
C ALA A 112 -30.38 -19.12 -0.91
N SER A 113 -30.59 -17.86 -0.52
CA SER A 113 -31.68 -17.05 -1.07
C SER A 113 -31.31 -15.56 -1.09
N GLY A 114 -31.75 -14.85 -2.13
CA GLY A 114 -31.23 -13.53 -2.50
C GLY A 114 -31.89 -12.37 -1.78
N VAL A 115 -31.11 -11.65 -0.98
CA VAL A 115 -31.37 -10.30 -0.46
C VAL A 115 -30.05 -9.52 -0.54
N GLN A 116 -30.05 -8.20 -0.32
CA GLN A 116 -28.83 -7.47 0.08
C GLN A 116 -28.38 -7.91 1.48
N GLY A 117 -27.89 -9.15 1.58
CA GLY A 117 -27.41 -9.74 2.81
C GLY A 117 -26.19 -8.99 3.32
N LYS A 118 -26.16 -8.72 4.63
CA LYS A 118 -24.90 -8.37 5.30
C LYS A 118 -23.94 -9.53 5.09
N LYS A 119 -22.79 -9.25 4.44
CA LYS A 119 -21.74 -10.22 4.17
C LYS A 119 -21.40 -11.00 5.44
N LYS A 120 -21.79 -12.28 5.48
CA LYS A 120 -21.65 -13.11 6.67
C LYS A 120 -20.24 -13.67 6.70
N TRP A 121 -19.37 -13.04 7.48
CA TRP A 121 -18.05 -13.60 7.79
C TRP A 121 -18.18 -14.97 8.48
N PRO A 122 -17.19 -15.86 8.32
CA PRO A 122 -17.21 -17.16 8.98
C PRO A 122 -16.94 -17.07 10.49
N TRP A 123 -16.57 -15.89 10.99
CA TRP A 123 -16.14 -15.63 12.36
C TRP A 123 -16.90 -14.44 12.93
N GLN A 124 -17.10 -14.43 14.24
CA GLN A 124 -17.60 -13.28 14.99
C GLN A 124 -16.48 -12.26 15.25
N HIS A 125 -16.82 -10.99 15.50
CA HIS A 125 -15.81 -9.95 15.78
C HIS A 125 -14.95 -10.20 17.03
N SER A 126 -15.37 -11.13 17.91
CA SER A 126 -14.64 -11.58 19.09
C SER A 126 -13.69 -12.76 18.83
N GLU A 127 -13.82 -13.44 17.69
CA GLU A 127 -13.06 -14.65 17.36
C GLU A 127 -11.79 -14.28 16.58
N GLN A 128 -10.62 -14.76 17.03
CA GLN A 128 -9.36 -14.57 16.32
C GLN A 128 -9.18 -15.68 15.27
N PRO A 129 -9.20 -15.38 13.96
CA PRO A 129 -9.25 -16.41 12.91
C PRO A 129 -7.89 -16.98 12.51
N TRP A 130 -6.83 -16.61 13.25
CA TRP A 130 -5.45 -16.99 12.96
C TRP A 130 -4.99 -18.15 13.84
N VAL A 131 -4.61 -19.25 13.22
CA VAL A 131 -4.06 -20.43 13.91
C VAL A 131 -2.53 -20.47 13.79
N PRO A 132 -1.81 -20.93 14.83
CA PRO A 132 -0.36 -21.11 14.78
C PRO A 132 0.01 -22.34 13.93
N VAL A 133 0.93 -22.14 12.98
CA VAL A 133 1.49 -23.19 12.13
C VAL A 133 2.86 -23.61 12.67
N TYR A 134 3.02 -24.91 12.89
CA TYR A 134 4.25 -25.52 13.38
C TYR A 134 4.96 -26.31 12.28
N ARG A 135 6.29 -26.38 12.35
CA ARG A 135 7.16 -27.16 11.46
C ARG A 135 7.91 -28.22 12.27
N GLY A 136 8.12 -29.39 11.68
CA GLY A 136 8.87 -30.50 12.28
C GLY A 136 8.03 -31.76 12.45
N LEU A 137 8.61 -32.79 13.09
CA LEU A 137 8.01 -34.12 13.22
C LEU A 137 8.04 -34.60 14.68
N GLY A 138 7.02 -35.37 15.07
CA GLY A 138 6.89 -35.88 16.43
C GLY A 138 6.76 -34.76 17.46
N GLN A 139 7.61 -34.82 18.50
CA GLN A 139 7.65 -33.83 19.59
C GLN A 139 8.46 -32.56 19.26
N GLN A 140 9.30 -32.59 18.21
CA GLN A 140 10.06 -31.42 17.76
C GLN A 140 9.21 -30.58 16.79
N LYS A 141 8.23 -29.85 17.34
CA LYS A 141 7.39 -28.89 16.62
C LYS A 141 7.83 -27.46 16.94
N GLU A 142 8.54 -26.84 16.01
CA GLU A 142 8.92 -25.42 16.10
C GLU A 142 7.79 -24.54 15.56
N PHE A 143 7.47 -23.44 16.23
CA PHE A 143 6.54 -22.44 15.70
C PHE A 143 7.13 -21.80 14.43
N SER A 144 6.31 -21.68 13.37
CA SER A 144 6.75 -21.14 12.07
C SER A 144 6.10 -19.81 11.70
N HIS A 145 4.79 -19.68 11.86
CA HIS A 145 4.02 -18.48 11.53
C HIS A 145 2.56 -18.61 12.00
N TYR A 146 1.76 -17.55 11.88
CA TYR A 146 0.30 -17.64 11.99
C TYR A 146 -0.33 -17.67 10.59
N VAL A 147 -1.46 -18.34 10.45
CA VAL A 147 -2.22 -18.42 9.20
C VAL A 147 -3.71 -18.26 9.45
N ILE A 148 -4.41 -17.54 8.58
CA ILE A 148 -5.88 -17.58 8.53
C ILE A 148 -6.24 -18.79 7.67
N ASN A 149 -6.99 -19.73 8.26
CA ASN A 149 -7.43 -20.96 7.58
C ASN A 149 -8.28 -20.64 6.33
N PRO A 150 -8.39 -21.57 5.36
CA PRO A 150 -9.24 -21.37 4.19
C PRO A 150 -10.69 -21.11 4.59
N PHE A 151 -11.34 -20.15 3.93
CA PHE A 151 -12.72 -19.76 4.22
C PHE A 151 -13.50 -19.44 2.95
N ILE A 152 -14.83 -19.55 3.01
CA ILE A 152 -15.72 -19.24 1.88
C ILE A 152 -16.45 -17.92 2.19
N VAL A 153 -16.43 -17.01 1.22
CA VAL A 153 -17.11 -15.70 1.25
C VAL A 153 -17.75 -15.48 -0.11
N ASP A 154 -19.04 -15.16 -0.13
CA ASP A 154 -19.83 -14.89 -1.34
C ASP A 154 -19.72 -16.00 -2.42
N GLY A 155 -19.59 -17.26 -1.96
CA GLY A 155 -19.41 -18.46 -2.80
C GLY A 155 -17.98 -18.72 -3.27
N ARG A 156 -17.02 -17.82 -2.98
CA ARG A 156 -15.60 -17.96 -3.33
C ARG A 156 -14.76 -18.44 -2.15
N GLU A 157 -13.92 -19.43 -2.38
CA GLU A 157 -12.88 -19.88 -1.45
C GLU A 157 -11.69 -18.91 -1.46
N PHE A 158 -11.20 -18.56 -0.27
CA PHE A 158 -10.04 -17.70 -0.04
C PHE A 158 -9.09 -18.35 0.97
N GLY A 159 -7.81 -17.98 0.90
CA GLY A 159 -6.77 -18.49 1.79
C GLY A 159 -6.19 -19.85 1.39
N PRO A 160 -5.36 -20.47 2.25
CA PRO A 160 -4.97 -19.97 3.57
C PRO A 160 -4.05 -18.74 3.46
N LEU A 161 -4.28 -17.70 4.29
CA LEU A 161 -3.58 -16.42 4.21
C LEU A 161 -2.52 -16.29 5.31
N LYS A 162 -1.24 -16.10 4.95
CA LYS A 162 -0.12 -16.08 5.91
C LYS A 162 -0.01 -14.73 6.62
N ILE A 163 0.14 -14.77 7.95
CA ILE A 163 0.56 -13.63 8.78
C ILE A 163 2.05 -13.83 9.12
N PHE A 164 2.80 -12.73 9.25
CA PHE A 164 4.27 -12.74 9.26
C PHE A 164 4.86 -13.30 7.95
N ALA A 165 4.33 -12.81 6.83
CA ALA A 165 5.00 -12.85 5.53
C ALA A 165 5.85 -11.58 5.34
N ASP A 166 6.96 -11.69 4.60
CA ASP A 166 7.89 -10.60 4.30
C ASP A 166 7.74 -10.06 2.86
N THR A 167 6.74 -10.59 2.14
CA THR A 167 6.33 -10.26 0.77
C THR A 167 4.82 -10.37 0.64
N PHE A 168 4.25 -9.79 -0.42
CA PHE A 168 2.88 -10.13 -0.83
C PHE A 168 2.80 -11.62 -1.16
N GLU A 169 1.73 -12.30 -0.74
CA GLU A 169 1.41 -13.63 -1.26
C GLU A 169 0.61 -13.48 -2.56
N SER A 170 0.81 -14.36 -3.54
CA SER A 170 0.10 -14.33 -4.83
C SER A 170 -1.35 -14.83 -4.74
N LYS A 171 -2.00 -14.61 -3.60
CA LYS A 171 -3.35 -15.05 -3.25
C LYS A 171 -4.32 -13.86 -3.23
N PRO A 172 -5.59 -14.06 -3.65
CA PRO A 172 -6.61 -13.05 -3.54
C PRO A 172 -7.10 -12.96 -2.09
N TYR A 173 -7.66 -11.82 -1.71
CA TYR A 173 -8.33 -11.65 -0.42
C TYR A 173 -9.54 -10.71 -0.56
N PRO A 174 -10.56 -10.83 0.30
CA PRO A 174 -11.61 -9.82 0.39
C PRO A 174 -11.04 -8.52 0.99
N HIS A 175 -11.20 -7.40 0.29
CA HIS A 175 -10.63 -6.10 0.70
C HIS A 175 -11.19 -5.58 2.03
N ASP A 176 -12.35 -6.08 2.44
CA ASP A 176 -13.17 -5.67 3.57
C ASP A 176 -13.05 -6.58 4.81
N LEU A 177 -11.98 -7.39 4.90
CA LEU A 177 -11.70 -8.23 6.07
C LEU A 177 -11.66 -7.41 7.39
N PRO A 178 -12.43 -7.78 8.44
CA PRO A 178 -12.59 -6.96 9.64
C PRO A 178 -11.28 -6.54 10.34
N PHE A 179 -10.29 -7.44 10.40
CA PHE A 179 -9.00 -7.15 11.03
C PHE A 179 -8.09 -6.18 10.24
N LEU A 180 -8.45 -5.79 9.00
CA LEU A 180 -7.79 -4.71 8.24
C LEU A 180 -8.50 -3.35 8.45
N GLU A 181 -9.68 -3.33 9.06
CA GLU A 181 -10.44 -2.09 9.30
C GLU A 181 -9.74 -1.11 10.26
N PRO A 182 -9.06 -1.53 11.36
CA PRO A 182 -8.40 -0.61 12.29
C PRO A 182 -7.41 0.35 11.59
N ILE A 183 -6.62 -0.15 10.63
CA ILE A 183 -5.67 0.65 9.83
C ILE A 183 -6.38 1.82 9.11
N ASN A 184 -7.59 1.57 8.63
CA ASN A 184 -8.39 2.54 7.88
C ASN A 184 -9.06 3.58 8.80
N GLN A 185 -9.44 3.19 10.02
CA GLN A 185 -10.09 4.06 11.01
C GLN A 185 -9.11 5.01 11.73
N GLN A 186 -7.89 4.59 12.03
CA GLN A 186 -6.92 5.28 12.91
C GLN A 186 -6.58 6.75 12.60
N ARG A 187 -6.89 7.26 11.40
CA ARG A 187 -6.44 8.60 10.96
C ARG A 187 -7.48 9.34 10.14
N GLN A 188 -7.81 10.55 10.57
CA GLN A 188 -8.41 11.57 9.72
C GLN A 188 -7.37 11.97 8.66
N LEU A 189 -7.57 11.52 7.42
CA LEU A 189 -6.68 11.78 6.30
C LEU A 189 -7.40 12.60 5.22
N GLN A 190 -6.79 13.68 4.78
CA GLN A 190 -7.25 14.42 3.61
C GLN A 190 -6.58 13.87 2.36
N PHE A 191 -7.34 13.31 1.42
CA PHE A 191 -6.82 12.91 0.11
C PHE A 191 -6.24 14.12 -0.65
N LYS A 192 -5.13 13.92 -1.36
CA LYS A 192 -4.44 14.94 -2.15
C LYS A 192 -4.04 14.37 -3.50
N ASP A 193 -3.97 15.24 -4.50
CA ASP A 193 -3.38 14.90 -5.79
C ASP A 193 -1.85 14.78 -5.64
N PHE A 194 -1.33 13.55 -5.74
CA PHE A 194 0.09 13.26 -5.55
C PHE A 194 1.00 14.06 -6.50
N ARG A 195 0.48 14.50 -7.64
CA ARG A 195 1.21 15.31 -8.61
C ARG A 195 1.60 16.68 -8.06
N LYS A 196 0.82 17.19 -7.09
CA LYS A 196 1.07 18.44 -6.34
C LYS A 196 2.06 18.26 -5.18
N ALA A 197 2.46 17.03 -4.86
CA ALA A 197 3.51 16.76 -3.88
C ALA A 197 4.93 16.88 -4.48
N ARG A 198 5.07 17.14 -5.79
CA ARG A 198 6.35 17.53 -6.40
C ARG A 198 6.65 18.99 -6.09
N ASP A 199 7.85 19.28 -5.60
CA ASP A 199 8.37 20.64 -5.56
C ASP A 199 8.83 21.08 -6.97
N HIS A 200 8.35 22.24 -7.44
CA HIS A 200 8.60 22.69 -8.81
C HIS A 200 10.00 23.29 -9.05
N HIS A 201 10.72 23.71 -8.00
CA HIS A 201 12.03 24.34 -8.11
C HIS A 201 13.16 23.32 -7.95
N THR A 202 13.05 22.45 -6.95
CA THR A 202 14.04 21.41 -6.64
C THR A 202 13.76 20.09 -7.35
N GLY A 203 12.55 19.89 -7.89
CA GLY A 203 12.08 18.62 -8.44
C GLY A 203 11.78 17.55 -7.37
N ILE A 204 12.08 17.81 -6.10
CA ILE A 204 11.99 16.83 -5.01
C ILE A 204 10.54 16.47 -4.72
N PHE A 205 10.26 15.17 -4.54
CA PHE A 205 8.97 14.70 -4.05
C PHE A 205 8.87 14.93 -2.53
N ARG A 206 7.87 15.70 -2.09
CA ARG A 206 7.77 16.22 -0.72
C ARG A 206 7.30 15.19 0.32
N THR A 207 6.76 14.04 -0.09
CA THR A 207 6.45 12.97 0.87
C THR A 207 7.75 12.31 1.34
N ARG A 208 7.87 12.09 2.66
CA ARG A 208 9.05 11.44 3.28
C ARG A 208 8.71 10.14 4.01
N GLN A 209 7.43 9.75 4.04
CA GLN A 209 6.93 8.63 4.84
C GLN A 209 5.75 7.95 4.13
N THR A 210 5.65 6.63 4.30
CA THR A 210 4.54 5.79 3.86
C THR A 210 3.72 5.23 5.01
N ILE A 211 2.43 5.06 4.76
CA ILE A 211 1.53 4.22 5.57
C ILE A 211 0.95 3.13 4.66
N PHE A 212 0.48 2.03 5.25
CA PHE A 212 -0.41 1.10 4.57
C PHE A 212 -1.85 1.50 4.89
N ARG A 213 -2.76 1.42 3.91
CA ARG A 213 -4.18 1.74 4.04
C ARG A 213 -4.95 1.03 2.91
N PRO A 214 -5.32 -0.25 3.09
CA PRO A 214 -6.14 -0.98 2.12
C PRO A 214 -7.58 -0.47 2.22
N ASP A 215 -7.87 0.65 1.55
CA ASP A 215 -9.19 1.28 1.49
C ASP A 215 -10.14 0.36 0.70
N PRO A 216 -11.10 -0.35 1.33
CA PRO A 216 -11.78 -1.48 0.67
C PRO A 216 -12.64 -1.04 -0.52
N GLN A 217 -13.21 0.17 -0.43
CA GLN A 217 -14.00 0.78 -1.50
C GLN A 217 -13.11 1.17 -2.68
N MET A 218 -11.94 1.75 -2.41
CA MET A 218 -11.00 2.11 -3.46
C MET A 218 -10.39 0.87 -4.12
N LEU A 219 -10.04 -0.17 -3.35
CA LEU A 219 -9.56 -1.44 -3.91
C LEU A 219 -10.61 -2.07 -4.84
N GLY A 220 -11.86 -2.21 -4.38
CA GLY A 220 -12.96 -2.73 -5.22
C GLY A 220 -13.18 -1.93 -6.51
N VAL A 221 -13.17 -0.60 -6.45
CA VAL A 221 -13.32 0.26 -7.64
C VAL A 221 -12.12 0.17 -8.59
N ILE A 222 -10.90 -0.01 -8.06
CA ILE A 222 -9.72 -0.26 -8.89
C ILE A 222 -9.84 -1.61 -9.61
N GLU A 223 -10.24 -2.69 -8.92
CA GLU A 223 -10.40 -4.01 -9.55
C GLU A 223 -11.46 -4.00 -10.65
N VAL A 224 -12.66 -3.45 -10.41
CA VAL A 224 -13.73 -3.38 -11.43
C VAL A 224 -13.22 -2.67 -12.68
N LYS A 225 -12.54 -1.53 -12.52
CA LYS A 225 -12.02 -0.73 -13.64
C LYS A 225 -10.89 -1.40 -14.44
N PHE A 226 -10.27 -2.47 -13.92
CA PHE A 226 -9.39 -3.36 -14.70
C PHE A 226 -10.14 -4.59 -15.24
N LYS A 227 -11.04 -5.20 -14.46
CA LYS A 227 -11.86 -6.35 -14.86
C LYS A 227 -12.78 -6.08 -16.05
N GLU A 228 -13.11 -4.81 -16.32
CA GLU A 228 -13.82 -4.34 -17.53
C GLU A 228 -13.00 -4.48 -18.84
N ILE A 229 -11.67 -4.52 -18.77
CA ILE A 229 -10.79 -4.56 -19.96
C ILE A 229 -9.88 -5.79 -20.02
N LEU A 230 -9.64 -6.45 -18.89
CA LEU A 230 -8.80 -7.63 -18.83
C LEU A 230 -9.51 -8.83 -19.49
N PRO A 231 -8.77 -9.72 -20.19
CA PRO A 231 -9.31 -11.01 -20.56
C PRO A 231 -9.72 -11.78 -19.29
N GLN A 232 -10.84 -12.51 -19.37
CA GLN A 232 -11.35 -13.35 -18.29
C GLN A 232 -10.51 -14.63 -18.19
N GLU A 233 -9.25 -14.48 -17.76
CA GLU A 233 -8.30 -15.57 -17.53
C GLU A 233 -8.50 -16.19 -16.15
N GLU A 234 -8.44 -17.52 -16.08
CA GLU A 234 -8.32 -18.25 -14.82
C GLU A 234 -6.89 -18.15 -14.25
N PRO A 235 -6.70 -18.26 -12.93
CA PRO A 235 -5.37 -18.16 -12.33
C PRO A 235 -4.53 -19.40 -12.67
N ALA A 236 -3.21 -19.26 -12.66
CA ALA A 236 -2.29 -20.33 -13.06
C ALA A 236 -2.41 -21.60 -12.17
N SER A 237 -2.83 -21.45 -10.92
CA SER A 237 -3.18 -22.55 -10.02
C SER A 237 -4.34 -22.20 -9.07
N LYS A 238 -4.95 -23.23 -8.46
CA LYS A 238 -6.10 -23.05 -7.54
C LYS A 238 -5.67 -22.26 -6.31
N GLY A 239 -6.31 -21.10 -6.09
CA GLY A 239 -6.09 -20.24 -4.93
C GLY A 239 -5.14 -19.07 -5.18
N GLU A 240 -4.52 -18.98 -6.36
CA GLU A 240 -3.82 -17.76 -6.78
C GLU A 240 -4.80 -16.65 -7.19
N ALA A 241 -4.33 -15.40 -7.12
CA ALA A 241 -5.06 -14.23 -7.57
C ALA A 241 -5.17 -14.20 -9.09
N LYS A 242 -6.34 -13.84 -9.63
CA LYS A 242 -6.48 -13.59 -11.08
C LYS A 242 -5.78 -12.30 -11.46
N GLN A 243 -5.52 -12.10 -12.76
CA GLN A 243 -5.05 -10.81 -13.25
C GLN A 243 -6.08 -9.72 -12.90
N GLY A 244 -5.60 -8.56 -12.42
CA GLY A 244 -6.47 -7.47 -11.93
C GLY A 244 -7.01 -7.63 -10.51
N GLU A 245 -6.57 -8.64 -9.73
CA GLU A 245 -6.95 -8.82 -8.33
C GLU A 245 -5.83 -8.46 -7.36
N PHE A 246 -6.18 -7.85 -6.22
CA PHE A 246 -5.18 -7.47 -5.23
C PHE A 246 -4.61 -8.67 -4.46
N LEU A 247 -3.28 -8.65 -4.30
CA LEU A 247 -2.49 -9.64 -3.61
C LEU A 247 -2.55 -9.45 -2.09
N TRP A 248 -2.61 -10.55 -1.34
CA TRP A 248 -2.60 -10.53 0.12
C TRP A 248 -1.31 -9.88 0.67
N PRO A 249 -1.41 -8.81 1.49
CA PRO A 249 -0.27 -8.03 1.97
C PRO A 249 0.57 -8.72 3.05
N PRO A 250 1.90 -8.43 3.14
CA PRO A 250 2.75 -8.85 4.26
C PRO A 250 2.37 -8.14 5.57
N VAL A 251 1.45 -8.76 6.31
CA VAL A 251 0.91 -8.25 7.58
C VAL A 251 1.42 -9.00 8.79
N LYS A 252 1.47 -8.28 9.92
CA LYS A 252 1.81 -8.73 11.27
C LYS A 252 0.71 -8.23 12.22
N PHE A 253 0.65 -8.74 13.44
CA PHE A 253 -0.31 -8.21 14.43
C PHE A 253 -0.04 -6.74 14.75
N GLU A 254 -1.11 -5.96 14.87
CA GLU A 254 -1.04 -4.60 15.41
C GLU A 254 -0.77 -4.63 16.93
N ARG A 255 -0.30 -3.50 17.49
CA ARG A 255 -0.09 -3.35 18.94
C ARG A 255 -1.43 -3.53 19.67
N GLY A 256 -1.55 -4.61 20.44
CA GLY A 256 -2.80 -5.01 21.12
C GLY A 256 -3.55 -6.17 20.44
N GLY A 257 -3.04 -6.73 19.33
CA GLY A 257 -3.54 -7.98 18.74
C GLY A 257 -4.88 -7.91 18.00
N ALA A 258 -5.72 -6.91 18.27
CA ALA A 258 -7.08 -6.76 17.72
C ALA A 258 -7.16 -6.43 16.20
N GLY A 259 -6.03 -6.43 15.48
CA GLY A 259 -5.97 -6.08 14.07
C GLY A 259 -4.66 -6.51 13.41
N LEU A 260 -4.63 -6.46 12.09
CA LEU A 260 -3.45 -6.71 11.27
C LEU A 260 -2.94 -5.40 10.70
N ALA A 261 -1.62 -5.23 10.65
CA ALA A 261 -0.95 -4.09 10.04
C ALA A 261 0.24 -4.56 9.20
N MET A 262 0.52 -3.88 8.10
CA MET A 262 1.71 -4.19 7.30
C MET A 262 2.99 -3.93 8.11
N ASP A 263 4.04 -4.69 7.85
CA ASP A 263 5.35 -4.45 8.43
C ASP A 263 5.92 -3.05 8.05
N ARG A 264 6.73 -2.45 8.93
CA ARG A 264 7.35 -1.15 8.65
C ARG A 264 8.54 -1.25 7.69
N GLU A 265 9.43 -2.20 7.88
CA GLU A 265 10.64 -2.37 7.08
C GLU A 265 10.26 -2.72 5.64
N PHE A 266 9.23 -3.55 5.45
CA PHE A 266 8.64 -3.80 4.12
C PHE A 266 8.10 -2.52 3.45
N ARG A 267 7.34 -1.69 4.20
CA ARG A 267 6.87 -0.38 3.67
C ARG A 267 8.02 0.55 3.31
N ASP A 268 9.02 0.68 4.16
CA ASP A 268 10.14 1.59 3.97
C ASP A 268 11.04 1.10 2.80
N LYS A 269 11.20 -0.22 2.63
CA LYS A 269 11.82 -0.89 1.45
C LYS A 269 11.06 -0.58 0.15
N LEU A 270 9.75 -0.84 0.12
CA LEU A 270 8.92 -0.64 -1.07
C LEU A 270 8.84 0.86 -1.44
N PHE A 271 8.72 1.74 -0.45
CA PHE A 271 8.74 3.20 -0.65
C PHE A 271 10.07 3.70 -1.20
N SER A 272 11.21 3.10 -0.83
CA SER A 272 12.51 3.44 -1.42
C SER A 272 12.52 3.20 -2.93
N VAL A 273 11.99 2.06 -3.39
CA VAL A 273 11.83 1.75 -4.83
C VAL A 273 10.85 2.70 -5.50
N THR A 274 9.69 2.98 -4.88
CA THR A 274 8.72 3.97 -5.35
C THR A 274 9.34 5.36 -5.53
N ARG A 275 10.11 5.84 -4.54
CA ARG A 275 10.81 7.13 -4.58
C ARG A 275 11.84 7.16 -5.71
N ASN A 276 12.60 6.08 -5.91
CA ASN A 276 13.55 5.97 -7.01
C ASN A 276 12.84 6.00 -8.38
N HIS A 277 11.68 5.36 -8.53
CA HIS A 277 10.86 5.45 -9.74
C HIS A 277 10.31 6.87 -9.98
N ILE A 278 9.87 7.58 -8.94
CA ILE A 278 9.44 8.99 -9.05
C ILE A 278 10.60 9.90 -9.46
N VAL A 279 11.80 9.72 -8.91
CA VAL A 279 12.99 10.50 -9.30
C VAL A 279 13.38 10.22 -10.75
N GLN A 280 13.51 8.94 -11.13
CA GLN A 280 13.87 8.55 -12.50
C GLN A 280 12.81 8.92 -13.53
N HIS A 281 11.55 9.05 -13.13
CA HIS A 281 10.48 9.49 -14.01
C HIS A 281 10.72 10.90 -14.57
N PHE A 282 11.25 11.81 -13.76
CA PHE A 282 11.55 13.18 -14.19
C PHE A 282 12.84 13.34 -15.01
N ILE A 283 13.64 12.28 -15.14
CA ILE A 283 14.92 12.32 -15.85
C ILE A 283 14.84 11.58 -17.19
N THR A 284 14.24 10.39 -17.23
CA THR A 284 14.43 9.47 -18.38
C THR A 284 13.22 8.67 -18.85
N SER A 285 12.16 8.50 -18.05
CA SER A 285 11.24 7.37 -18.32
C SER A 285 9.82 7.53 -17.79
N ASP A 286 8.83 6.97 -18.48
CA ASP A 286 7.43 7.04 -18.09
C ASP A 286 7.05 6.00 -17.01
N ARG A 287 7.83 5.87 -15.93
CA ARG A 287 7.69 4.81 -14.91
C ARG A 287 6.59 5.05 -13.86
N VAL A 288 5.91 6.18 -13.88
CA VAL A 288 4.87 6.52 -12.90
C VAL A 288 3.62 7.03 -13.61
N TRP A 289 2.49 6.42 -13.27
CA TRP A 289 1.21 6.66 -13.93
C TRP A 289 0.15 7.09 -12.92
N ARG A 290 -0.90 7.71 -13.45
CA ARG A 290 -2.06 8.23 -12.74
C ARG A 290 -3.30 7.50 -13.22
N LEU A 291 -3.96 6.82 -12.30
CA LEU A 291 -5.31 6.27 -12.44
C LEU A 291 -6.31 7.22 -11.77
N PRO A 292 -7.05 8.04 -12.52
CA PRO A 292 -8.13 8.86 -11.97
C PRO A 292 -9.36 7.99 -11.67
N ILE A 293 -9.95 8.20 -10.50
CA ILE A 293 -11.18 7.53 -10.04
C ILE A 293 -12.14 8.59 -9.51
N ALA A 294 -13.37 8.58 -10.01
CA ALA A 294 -14.44 9.44 -9.52
C ALA A 294 -15.03 8.87 -8.22
N THR A 295 -15.24 9.73 -7.23
CA THR A 295 -15.90 9.42 -5.96
C THR A 295 -16.88 10.54 -5.60
N PRO A 296 -17.84 10.35 -4.68
CA PRO A 296 -18.74 11.42 -4.24
C PRO A 296 -18.02 12.67 -3.73
N GLN A 297 -16.78 12.53 -3.24
CA GLN A 297 -15.92 13.60 -2.73
C GLN A 297 -15.00 14.20 -3.83
N GLY A 298 -15.23 13.86 -5.11
CA GLY A 298 -14.45 14.32 -6.26
C GLY A 298 -13.50 13.25 -6.83
N THR A 299 -12.54 13.67 -7.67
CA THR A 299 -11.60 12.74 -8.31
C THR A 299 -10.42 12.41 -7.38
N ARG A 300 -10.38 11.16 -6.87
CA ARG A 300 -9.19 10.59 -6.24
C ARG A 300 -8.18 10.22 -7.35
N ASN A 301 -6.89 10.43 -7.08
CA ASN A 301 -5.84 10.30 -8.09
C ASN A 301 -4.82 9.29 -7.59
N ILE A 302 -4.97 8.05 -8.04
CA ILE A 302 -4.13 6.94 -7.61
C ILE A 302 -2.85 6.95 -8.43
N MET A 303 -1.72 6.95 -7.75
CA MET A 303 -0.40 6.74 -8.35
C MET A 303 -0.18 5.24 -8.49
N MET A 304 0.25 4.79 -9.67
CA MET A 304 0.61 3.40 -9.91
C MET A 304 1.96 3.30 -10.60
N HIS A 305 2.73 2.26 -10.29
CA HIS A 305 3.95 1.91 -11.01
C HIS A 305 4.24 0.40 -10.93
N ILE A 306 5.03 -0.09 -11.88
CA ILE A 306 5.56 -1.46 -11.87
C ILE A 306 6.67 -1.58 -10.81
N VAL A 307 6.84 -2.76 -10.22
CA VAL A 307 8.03 -3.17 -9.45
C VAL A 307 8.53 -4.55 -9.89
N ASP A 308 9.68 -4.96 -9.38
CA ASP A 308 10.23 -6.30 -9.58
C ASP A 308 9.52 -7.32 -8.66
N PRO A 309 8.76 -8.30 -9.18
CA PRO A 309 8.02 -9.25 -8.34
C PRO A 309 8.94 -10.06 -7.43
N GLN A 310 10.13 -10.46 -7.90
CA GLN A 310 11.09 -11.26 -7.12
C GLN A 310 11.62 -10.54 -5.85
N GLN A 311 11.34 -9.25 -5.68
CA GLN A 311 11.71 -8.48 -4.48
C GLN A 311 10.53 -8.24 -3.52
N PHE A 312 9.30 -8.51 -3.95
CA PHE A 312 8.08 -8.04 -3.27
C PHE A 312 6.92 -9.05 -3.22
N THR A 313 6.95 -10.13 -3.98
CA THR A 313 6.01 -11.27 -3.91
C THR A 313 6.72 -12.59 -3.58
N ASP A 314 5.93 -13.59 -3.23
CA ASP A 314 6.31 -14.99 -3.06
C ASP A 314 6.73 -15.72 -4.37
N GLN A 315 6.46 -15.16 -5.56
CA GLN A 315 6.83 -15.79 -6.84
C GLN A 315 8.35 -15.89 -7.04
N PRO A 316 8.89 -17.10 -7.34
CA PRO A 316 10.33 -17.32 -7.47
C PRO A 316 10.92 -16.74 -8.77
N ALA A 317 10.10 -16.49 -9.78
CA ALA A 317 10.50 -16.03 -11.11
C ALA A 317 9.64 -14.85 -11.58
N ARG A 318 10.20 -14.00 -12.46
CA ARG A 318 9.41 -12.96 -13.13
C ARG A 318 8.53 -13.60 -14.21
N SER A 319 7.23 -13.34 -14.19
CA SER A 319 6.33 -13.70 -15.28
C SER A 319 6.80 -13.11 -16.62
N GLN A 320 6.65 -13.88 -17.71
CA GLN A 320 6.88 -13.36 -19.07
C GLN A 320 5.73 -12.44 -19.51
N ASP A 321 4.50 -12.72 -19.08
CA ASP A 321 3.29 -12.09 -19.61
C ASP A 321 2.71 -10.98 -18.71
N SER A 322 2.87 -11.08 -17.38
CA SER A 322 2.36 -10.10 -16.41
C SER A 322 3.46 -9.30 -15.69
N SER A 323 3.08 -8.15 -15.13
CA SER A 323 3.92 -7.27 -14.31
C SER A 323 3.23 -6.99 -12.97
N LEU A 324 4.00 -6.90 -11.90
CA LEU A 324 3.49 -6.50 -10.58
C LEU A 324 3.35 -4.98 -10.48
N TRP A 325 2.12 -4.50 -10.36
CA TRP A 325 1.78 -3.09 -10.21
C TRP A 325 1.46 -2.77 -8.74
N VAL A 326 1.97 -1.63 -8.26
CA VAL A 326 1.80 -1.16 -6.88
C VAL A 326 1.03 0.16 -6.88
N PHE A 327 0.05 0.28 -5.99
CA PHE A 327 -0.94 1.35 -5.98
C PHE A 327 -0.84 2.20 -4.71
N TYR A 328 -0.74 3.51 -4.89
CA TYR A 328 -0.58 4.50 -3.84
C TYR A 328 -1.53 5.68 -4.01
N GLU A 329 -1.90 6.33 -2.92
CA GLU A 329 -2.55 7.65 -2.94
C GLU A 329 -1.77 8.64 -2.07
N ALA A 330 -1.73 9.92 -2.44
CA ALA A 330 -1.18 10.94 -1.56
C ALA A 330 -2.23 11.42 -0.55
N VAL A 331 -1.84 11.49 0.71
CA VAL A 331 -2.71 11.91 1.82
C VAL A 331 -2.01 12.93 2.71
N HIS A 332 -2.79 13.65 3.51
CA HIS A 332 -2.29 14.62 4.48
C HIS A 332 -2.90 14.34 5.87
N ASP A 333 -2.07 14.12 6.89
CA ASP A 333 -2.47 13.80 8.28
C ASP A 333 -2.66 15.05 9.16
N GLY A 334 -2.91 16.20 8.53
CA GLY A 334 -2.93 17.51 9.17
C GLY A 334 -1.54 18.11 9.42
N LYS A 335 -0.47 17.31 9.47
CA LYS A 335 0.90 17.76 9.76
C LYS A 335 1.90 17.48 8.63
N ARG A 336 1.69 16.44 7.81
CA ARG A 336 2.63 15.95 6.80
C ARG A 336 1.92 15.42 5.57
N HIS A 337 2.58 15.52 4.42
CA HIS A 337 2.25 14.74 3.22
C HIS A 337 2.83 13.33 3.30
N LEU A 338 1.98 12.33 3.13
CA LEU A 338 2.32 10.91 3.15
C LEU A 338 1.91 10.25 1.82
N LEU A 339 2.49 9.09 1.51
CA LEU A 339 1.88 8.15 0.58
C LEU A 339 1.18 7.03 1.36
N ALA A 340 -0.08 6.76 1.03
CA ALA A 340 -0.82 5.61 1.49
C ALA A 340 -0.70 4.49 0.44
N LEU A 341 -0.02 3.40 0.78
CA LEU A 341 -0.02 2.17 -0.01
C LEU A 341 -1.39 1.50 0.12
N LEU A 342 -2.04 1.28 -1.01
CA LEU A 342 -3.34 0.59 -1.09
C LEU A 342 -3.14 -0.92 -1.20
N GLY A 343 -2.24 -1.35 -2.10
CA GLY A 343 -1.94 -2.75 -2.37
C GLY A 343 -1.13 -2.94 -3.65
N ALA A 344 -1.03 -4.19 -4.11
CA ALA A 344 -0.43 -4.56 -5.39
C ALA A 344 -1.27 -5.62 -6.11
N MET A 345 -1.19 -5.68 -7.45
CA MET A 345 -1.83 -6.70 -8.29
C MET A 345 -0.97 -7.03 -9.52
N TYR A 346 -1.17 -8.20 -10.11
CA TYR A 346 -0.64 -8.51 -11.45
C TYR A 346 -1.56 -7.97 -12.54
N LEU A 347 -0.96 -7.36 -13.57
CA LEU A 347 -1.64 -7.00 -14.82
C LEU A 347 -0.81 -7.49 -16.02
N PRO A 348 -1.44 -7.82 -17.18
CA PRO A 348 -0.71 -8.19 -18.39
C PRO A 348 0.20 -7.07 -18.86
N LYS A 349 1.29 -7.40 -19.56
CA LYS A 349 2.16 -6.40 -20.20
C LYS A 349 1.51 -5.76 -21.42
N SER A 350 0.63 -6.50 -22.11
CA SER A 350 -0.18 -6.03 -23.25
C SER A 350 -1.18 -4.94 -22.86
N ILE A 351 -1.85 -5.05 -21.71
CA ILE A 351 -2.92 -4.12 -21.29
C ILE A 351 -2.43 -2.67 -21.13
N PHE A 352 -1.12 -2.43 -21.06
CA PHE A 352 -0.55 -1.10 -20.91
C PHE A 352 -0.96 -0.14 -22.03
N GLU A 353 -0.92 -0.59 -23.30
CA GLU A 353 -1.30 0.27 -24.43
C GLU A 353 -2.80 0.56 -24.43
N GLU A 354 -3.61 -0.43 -24.07
CA GLU A 354 -5.07 -0.30 -23.96
C GLU A 354 -5.49 0.66 -22.85
N LEU A 355 -4.84 0.58 -21.67
CA LEU A 355 -5.05 1.49 -20.55
C LEU A 355 -4.76 2.96 -20.91
N VAL A 356 -3.73 3.21 -21.74
CA VAL A 356 -3.36 4.55 -22.20
C VAL A 356 -4.30 5.02 -23.33
N LYS A 357 -4.58 4.15 -24.31
CA LYS A 357 -5.46 4.42 -25.47
C LYS A 357 -6.90 4.70 -25.04
N GLY A 358 -7.42 3.90 -24.10
CA GLY A 358 -8.72 4.09 -23.46
C GLY A 358 -8.76 5.23 -22.43
N LYS A 359 -7.63 5.91 -22.18
CA LYS A 359 -7.48 7.01 -21.19
C LYS A 359 -7.83 6.61 -19.75
N ILE A 360 -7.80 5.30 -19.45
CA ILE A 360 -8.05 4.74 -18.13
C ILE A 360 -6.91 5.13 -17.18
N ILE A 361 -5.67 5.13 -17.68
CA ILE A 361 -4.50 5.73 -17.04
C ILE A 361 -3.94 6.88 -17.87
N SER A 362 -3.09 7.68 -17.23
CA SER A 362 -2.30 8.74 -17.87
C SER A 362 -0.89 8.77 -17.27
N ARG A 363 0.09 9.36 -17.96
CA ARG A 363 1.41 9.65 -17.35
C ARG A 363 1.19 10.53 -16.11
N ALA A 364 1.88 10.24 -15.01
CA ALA A 364 1.63 10.95 -13.76
C ALA A 364 1.97 12.45 -13.87
N TRP A 365 3.08 12.78 -14.52
CA TRP A 365 3.35 14.13 -14.98
C TRP A 365 3.59 14.10 -16.50
N LEU A 366 3.30 15.21 -17.17
CA LEU A 366 3.82 15.43 -18.52
C LEU A 366 5.29 15.82 -18.38
N ASN A 367 6.16 15.15 -19.15
CA ASN A 367 7.49 15.69 -19.40
C ASN A 367 7.30 17.06 -20.05
N ARG A 368 7.89 18.12 -19.48
CA ARG A 368 8.04 19.36 -20.22
C ARG A 368 8.89 19.04 -21.44
N ALA A 369 8.43 19.41 -22.63
CA ALA A 369 9.32 19.49 -23.78
C ALA A 369 10.49 20.42 -23.41
N GLN A 370 11.71 19.98 -23.75
CA GLN A 370 12.92 20.80 -23.67
C GLN A 370 13.03 21.66 -24.93
#